data_AF-A0A538ERA2-F1
#
_entry.id   AF-A0A538ERA2-F1
#
_cell.length_a   1.000
_cell.length_b   1.000
_cell.length_c   1.000
_cell.angle_alpha   90.00
_cell.angle_beta   90.00
_cell.angle_gamma   90.00
#
_symmetry.space_group_name_H-M   'P 1'
#
loop_
_entity.id
_entity.type
_entity.pdbx_description
1 polymer ?
#
loop_
_entity_poly.entity_id
_entity_poly.type
_entity_poly.pdbx_seq_one_letter_code
_entity_poly.pdbx_strand_id
1 'polypeptide(L)' 'MDDRPRYMISVAAELVGMHPQTLRMYEQKGLVRPKRTAGNTRLYSEADLERLRLIQRLTTQLG' A
#
# COMPACT_ATOMS: atom_id res chain seq x y z
N MET A 1 10.84 9.12 9.05
CA MET A 1 9.66 8.79 8.25
C MET A 1 8.61 8.21 9.19
N ASP A 2 7.39 8.76 9.15
CA ASP A 2 6.34 8.51 10.14
C ASP A 2 5.66 7.15 9.82
N ASP A 3 5.92 6.11 10.61
CA ASP A 3 5.28 4.78 10.45
C ASP A 3 3.85 4.73 11.06
N ARG A 4 3.21 5.89 11.11
CA ARG A 4 1.84 6.04 11.64
C ARG A 4 0.87 5.69 10.52
N PRO A 5 0.07 4.64 10.69
CA PRO A 5 -0.87 4.21 9.67
C PRO A 5 -2.04 5.22 9.64
N ARG A 6 -2.19 5.94 8.52
CA ARG A 6 -3.14 7.06 8.37
C ARG A 6 -4.10 6.88 7.19
N TYR A 7 -3.75 6.08 6.20
CA TYR A 7 -4.47 6.02 4.92
C TYR A 7 -5.25 4.71 4.76
N MET A 8 -6.54 4.77 4.44
CA MET A 8 -7.29 3.59 4.03
C MET A 8 -6.83 3.09 2.65
N ILE A 9 -7.13 1.85 2.31
CA ILE A 9 -6.72 1.26 1.01
C ILE A 9 -7.16 2.10 -0.20
N SER A 10 -8.36 2.68 -0.17
CA SER A 10 -8.85 3.55 -1.25
C SER A 10 -8.01 4.81 -1.40
N VAL A 11 -7.68 5.47 -0.28
CA VAL A 11 -6.85 6.68 -0.28
C VAL A 11 -5.41 6.35 -0.67
N ALA A 12 -4.87 5.26 -0.15
CA ALA A 12 -3.54 4.78 -0.50
C ALA A 12 -3.44 4.52 -2.02
N ALA A 13 -4.44 3.87 -2.60
CA ALA A 13 -4.53 3.58 -4.03
C ALA A 13 -4.52 4.85 -4.88
N GLU A 14 -5.30 5.87 -4.50
CA GLU A 14 -5.28 7.18 -5.16
C GLU A 14 -3.92 7.87 -5.05
N LEU A 15 -3.31 7.88 -3.85
CA LEU A 15 -2.01 8.53 -3.59
C LEU A 15 -0.83 7.91 -4.35
N VAL A 16 -0.91 6.63 -4.69
CA VAL A 16 0.11 5.93 -5.48
C VAL A 16 -0.31 5.74 -6.95
N GLY A 17 -1.49 6.21 -7.34
CA GLY A 17 -2.00 6.09 -8.71
C GLY A 17 -2.20 4.64 -9.15
N MET A 18 -2.67 3.78 -8.24
CA MET A 18 -2.94 2.37 -8.52
C MET A 18 -4.40 2.02 -8.29
N HIS A 19 -4.84 0.91 -8.89
CA HIS A 19 -6.14 0.34 -8.56
C HIS A 19 -6.11 -0.32 -7.16
N PRO A 20 -7.14 -0.18 -6.31
CA PRO A 20 -7.20 -0.83 -4.99
C PRO A 20 -7.02 -2.35 -5.05
N GLN A 21 -7.46 -2.99 -6.14
CA GLN A 21 -7.24 -4.42 -6.37
C GLN A 21 -5.75 -4.78 -6.47
N THR A 22 -4.94 -3.92 -7.07
CA THR A 22 -3.48 -4.09 -7.16
C THR A 22 -2.85 -4.03 -5.79
N LEU A 23 -3.29 -3.10 -4.92
CA LEU A 23 -2.83 -3.04 -3.54
C LEU A 23 -3.18 -4.31 -2.77
N ARG A 24 -4.41 -4.83 -2.93
CA ARG A 24 -4.82 -6.12 -2.33
C ARG A 24 -3.97 -7.28 -2.80
N MET A 25 -3.62 -7.30 -4.09
CA MET A 25 -2.75 -8.33 -4.65
C MET A 25 -1.33 -8.24 -4.04
N TYR A 26 -0.79 -7.04 -3.85
CA TYR A 26 0.50 -6.85 -3.18
C TYR A 26 0.45 -7.23 -1.70
N GLU A 27 -0.63 -6.93 -0.98
CA GLU A 27 -0.86 -7.44 0.39
C GLU A 27 -0.89 -8.97 0.42
N GLN A 28 -1.66 -9.61 -0.48
CA GLN A 28 -1.78 -11.07 -0.56
C GLN A 28 -0.44 -11.74 -0.88
N LYS A 29 0.38 -11.12 -1.73
CA LYS A 29 1.74 -11.57 -2.03
C LYS A 29 2.74 -11.29 -0.90
N GLY A 30 2.30 -10.64 0.19
CA GLY A 30 3.16 -10.26 1.31
C GLY A 30 4.16 -9.15 0.99
N LEU A 31 3.98 -8.45 -0.13
CA LEU A 31 4.86 -7.36 -0.57
C LEU A 31 4.66 -6.10 0.25
N VAL A 32 3.46 -5.86 0.81
CA VAL A 32 3.17 -4.76 1.72
C VAL A 32 2.37 -5.30 2.91
N ARG A 33 2.55 -4.72 4.10
CA ARG A 33 1.93 -5.20 5.35
C ARG A 33 1.34 -4.02 6.13
N PRO A 34 0.15 -3.52 5.74
CA PRO A 34 -0.48 -2.42 6.45
C PRO A 34 -0.88 -2.86 7.85
N LYS A 35 -0.88 -1.90 8.78
CA LYS A 35 -1.32 -2.15 10.15
C LYS A 35 -2.85 -2.26 10.18
N ARG A 36 -3.35 -3.24 10.91
CA ARG A 36 -4.79 -3.38 11.19
C ARG A 36 -5.10 -2.62 12.48
N THR A 37 -6.10 -1.75 12.45
CA THR A 37 -6.61 -1.11 13.66
C THR A 37 -7.49 -2.06 14.46
N ALA A 38 -7.79 -1.69 15.71
CA ALA A 38 -8.74 -2.43 16.56
C ALA A 38 -10.12 -2.61 15.91
N GLY A 39 -10.51 -1.72 14.98
CA GLY A 39 -11.73 -1.82 14.19
C GLY A 39 -11.63 -2.72 12.95
N ASN A 40 -10.59 -3.54 12.82
CA ASN A 40 -10.32 -4.41 11.67
C ASN A 40 -10.09 -3.67 10.34
N THR A 41 -9.91 -2.34 10.38
CA THR A 41 -9.60 -1.53 9.20
C THR A 41 -8.11 -1.60 8.90
N ARG A 42 -7.76 -1.79 7.62
CA ARG A 42 -6.37 -1.73 7.14
C ARG A 42 -6.00 -0.27 6.95
N LEU A 43 -4.96 0.17 7.64
CA LEU A 43 -4.39 1.49 7.51
C LEU A 43 -2.94 1.37 7.02
N TYR A 44 -2.67 2.12 5.97
CA TYR A 44 -1.37 2.27 5.32
C TYR A 44 -0.65 3.46 5.95
N SER A 45 0.61 3.26 6.26
CA SER A 45 1.55 4.31 6.63
C SER A 45 2.16 4.97 5.40
N GLU A 46 2.86 6.06 5.59
CA GLU A 46 3.65 6.69 4.52
C GLU A 46 4.75 5.75 4.00
N ALA A 47 5.36 4.95 4.88
CA ALA A 47 6.33 3.93 4.51
C ALA A 47 5.73 2.82 3.63
N ASP A 48 4.46 2.44 3.87
CA ASP A 48 3.75 1.50 3.00
C ASP A 48 3.53 2.10 1.60
N LEU A 49 3.20 3.40 1.51
CA LEU A 49 3.02 4.08 0.23
C LEU A 49 4.32 4.16 -0.58
N GLU A 50 5.43 4.50 0.07
CA GLU A 50 6.76 4.49 -0.57
C GLU A 50 7.11 3.10 -1.10
N ARG A 51 6.83 2.06 -0.31
CA ARG A 51 7.03 0.68 -0.72
C ARG A 51 6.15 0.29 -1.91
N LEU A 52 4.88 0.69 -1.92
CA LEU A 52 3.97 0.48 -3.05
C LEU A 52 4.51 1.15 -4.31
N ARG A 53 4.96 2.40 -4.23
CA ARG A 53 5.57 3.13 -5.37
C ARG A 53 6.83 2.44 -5.88
N LEU A 54 7.67 1.94 -4.99
CA LEU A 54 8.87 1.18 -5.37
C LEU A 54 8.48 -0.10 -6.12
N ILE A 55 7.53 -0.88 -5.58
CA ILE A 55 7.03 -2.09 -6.24
C ILE A 55 6.48 -1.73 -7.62
N GLN A 56 5.67 -0.68 -7.74
CA GLN A 56 5.15 -0.22 -9.04
C GLN A 56 6.26 -0.02 -10.05
N ARG A 57 7.28 0.76 -9.67
CA ARG A 57 8.36 1.15 -10.55
C ARG A 57 9.13 -0.09 -11.03
N LEU A 58 9.38 -1.03 -10.12
CA LEU A 58 10.04 -2.29 -10.46
C LEU A 58 9.15 -3.12 -11.40
N THR A 59 7.87 -3.30 -11.10
CA THR A 59 6.96 -4.09 -11.95
C THR A 59 6.75 -3.46 -13.33
N THR A 60 6.72 -2.13 -13.44
CA THR A 60 6.57 -1.40 -14.70
C THR A 60 7.85 -1.37 -15.53
N GLN A 61 9.05 -1.39 -14.91
CA GLN A 61 10.32 -1.43 -15.64
C GLN A 61 10.74 -2.85 -16.07
N LEU A 62 10.15 -3.89 -15.47
CA LEU A 62 10.41 -5.31 -15.79
C LEU A 62 9.38 -5.91 -16.77
N GLY A 63 8.38 -5.14 -17.21
CA GLY A 63 7.42 -5.52 -18.25
C GLY A 63 7.79 -4.94 -19.60
#